data_AF-A0A432VJT8-F1
#
_entry.id   AF-A0A432VJT8-F1
#
_cell.length_a   1.000
_cell.length_b   1.000
_cell.length_c   1.000
_cell.angle_alpha   90.00
_cell.angle_beta   90.00
_cell.angle_gamma   90.00
#
_symmetry.space_group_name_H-M   'P 1'
#
loop_
_entity.id
_entity.type
_entity.pdbx_description
1 polymer ?
#
loop_
_entity_poly.entity_id
_entity_poly.type
_entity_poly.pdbx_seq_one_letter_code
_entity_poly.pdbx_strand_id
1 'polypeptide(L)'
;MTTRRALLAGGAALALAGRVRATPPTSLRAALDAAAALPHDPGAALSLLAGYDRNGLGPSAQLDLDTARAGLAIDLEIVRRFAVDPRAKGPPRTPAHATLLLRRKLGNDVDPRAAATRLEAERRRCAARADALFARLGIAGATTGARFSALWRDPRQAYATPDAALADMNRWLAELRARVPAVVGAVPRWCLNVAADPPTASDRAAAHYGYRTLPTPTQPGGYVPDLQRLADRPAFTLPSVVAHELLPGHMVQMPLEAAADPHPLRLDYAPGFAEGWAIYIERRVADAGVYATDPLAELGYLHWRLFRIGRALVDLAIHLHGLPLAEARARLVAWQGEPAYFAPFDADLARIMQEPMTRASEMLFALAIEDGARDRSGAALVRYHHLLLDHGRMRSDQLARRARGR
;
A
#
# COMPACT_ATOMS: atom_id res chain seq x y z
N MET A 1 8.57 -86.91 -25.49
CA MET A 1 9.35 -87.22 -24.29
C MET A 1 9.83 -85.92 -23.64
N THR A 2 9.32 -85.63 -22.44
CA THR A 2 10.00 -84.99 -21.29
C THR A 2 10.85 -83.71 -21.45
N THR A 3 10.21 -82.57 -21.14
CA THR A 3 10.59 -81.48 -20.21
C THR A 3 12.06 -81.05 -19.98
N ARG A 4 12.31 -79.74 -20.09
CA ARG A 4 12.92 -78.93 -19.01
C ARG A 4 12.64 -77.42 -19.16
N ARG A 5 12.30 -76.81 -18.02
CA ARG A 5 11.95 -75.40 -17.76
C ARG A 5 13.11 -74.43 -18.02
N ALA A 6 12.78 -73.21 -18.45
CA ALA A 6 13.46 -71.99 -18.01
C ALA A 6 12.47 -70.81 -17.99
N LEU A 7 12.24 -70.28 -16.80
CA LEU A 7 11.52 -69.04 -16.49
C LEU A 7 12.43 -67.85 -16.81
N LEU A 8 11.92 -66.84 -17.53
CA LEU A 8 12.39 -65.46 -17.43
C LEU A 8 11.20 -64.51 -17.56
N ALA A 9 10.62 -64.14 -16.42
CA ALA A 9 9.76 -62.98 -16.28
C ALA A 9 10.65 -61.78 -15.94
N GLY A 10 10.82 -60.86 -16.89
CA GLY A 10 11.47 -59.57 -16.68
C GLY A 10 10.44 -58.47 -16.59
N GLY A 11 10.01 -58.13 -15.37
CA GLY A 11 9.20 -56.94 -15.10
C GLY A 11 10.08 -55.70 -15.13
N ALA A 12 9.76 -54.75 -16.02
CA ALA A 12 10.32 -53.39 -15.96
C ALA A 12 9.46 -52.55 -15.01
N ALA A 13 9.88 -52.44 -13.76
CA ALA A 13 9.36 -51.44 -12.84
C ALA A 13 10.11 -50.11 -13.08
N LEU A 14 9.40 -49.10 -13.60
CA LEU A 14 9.87 -47.72 -13.58
C LEU A 14 9.97 -47.25 -12.13
N ALA A 15 11.19 -47.09 -11.63
CA ALA A 15 11.44 -46.39 -10.37
C ALA A 15 11.26 -44.87 -10.59
N LEU A 16 10.07 -44.35 -10.25
CA LEU A 16 9.89 -42.94 -9.94
C LEU A 16 10.61 -42.65 -8.63
N ALA A 17 11.90 -42.31 -8.72
CA ALA A 17 12.65 -41.77 -7.60
C ALA A 17 12.12 -40.36 -7.28
N GLY A 18 11.08 -40.30 -6.45
CA GLY A 18 10.72 -39.07 -5.76
C GLY A 18 11.91 -38.63 -4.92
N ARG A 19 12.56 -37.52 -5.31
CA ARG A 19 13.52 -36.85 -4.43
C ARG A 19 12.74 -36.35 -3.21
N VAL A 20 12.78 -37.12 -2.13
CA VAL A 20 12.42 -36.63 -0.81
C VAL A 20 13.45 -35.54 -0.48
N ARG A 21 13.11 -34.28 -0.73
CA ARG A 21 13.86 -33.15 -0.18
C ARG A 21 13.70 -33.27 1.33
N ALA A 22 14.80 -33.57 2.03
CA ALA A 22 14.82 -33.56 3.47
C ALA A 22 14.30 -32.20 3.94
N THR A 23 13.27 -32.21 4.80
CA THR A 23 12.80 -31.01 5.47
C THR A 23 13.97 -30.36 6.19
N PRO A 24 14.22 -29.05 6.05
CA PRO A 24 15.29 -28.38 6.78
C PRO A 24 15.18 -28.68 8.28
N PRO A 25 16.30 -28.85 9.00
CA PRO A 25 16.29 -29.27 10.40
C PRO A 25 15.64 -28.24 11.35
N THR A 26 15.43 -27.01 10.88
CA THR A 26 14.82 -25.90 11.63
C THR A 26 13.51 -25.44 10.98
N SER A 27 12.61 -24.88 11.77
CA SER A 27 11.36 -24.29 11.25
C SER A 27 11.64 -23.12 10.30
N LEU A 28 10.72 -22.83 9.38
CA LEU A 28 10.86 -21.68 8.48
C LEU A 28 11.01 -20.37 9.26
N ARG A 29 10.23 -20.17 10.34
CA ARG A 29 10.31 -18.94 11.15
C ARG A 29 11.70 -18.78 11.76
N ALA A 30 12.30 -19.84 12.31
CA ALA A 30 13.67 -19.78 12.82
C ALA A 30 14.72 -19.47 11.73
N ALA A 31 14.54 -19.98 10.51
CA ALA A 31 15.42 -19.63 9.39
C ALA A 31 15.23 -18.18 8.93
N LEU A 32 14.02 -17.64 8.98
CA LEU A 32 13.74 -16.23 8.71
C LEU A 32 14.32 -15.31 9.79
N ASP A 33 14.24 -15.70 11.07
CA ASP A 33 14.88 -14.97 12.18
C ASP A 33 16.41 -14.92 11.97
N ALA A 34 17.03 -16.06 11.64
CA ALA A 34 18.45 -16.14 11.33
C ALA A 34 18.84 -15.32 10.09
N ALA A 35 17.99 -15.29 9.06
CA ALA A 35 18.19 -14.45 7.88
C ALA A 35 18.07 -12.95 8.21
N ALA A 36 17.14 -12.56 9.10
CA ALA A 36 16.95 -11.18 9.53
C ALA A 36 18.14 -10.66 10.36
N ALA A 37 18.81 -11.55 11.09
CA ALA A 37 20.03 -11.26 11.84
C ALA A 37 21.26 -11.02 10.94
N LEU A 38 21.14 -11.16 9.62
CA LEU A 38 22.20 -10.93 8.63
C LEU A 38 21.87 -9.72 7.73
N PRO A 39 21.63 -8.51 8.27
CA PRO A 39 21.17 -7.38 7.46
C PRO A 39 22.19 -6.94 6.39
N HIS A 40 23.48 -7.18 6.60
CA HIS A 40 24.56 -6.79 5.68
C HIS A 40 25.10 -7.95 4.83
N ASP A 41 24.54 -9.15 4.94
CA ASP A 41 24.90 -10.31 4.11
C ASP A 41 23.64 -10.96 3.52
N PRO A 42 23.00 -10.32 2.51
CA PRO A 42 21.82 -10.88 1.86
C PRO A 42 22.12 -12.22 1.16
N GLY A 43 23.37 -12.53 0.82
CA GLY A 43 23.75 -13.80 0.21
C GLY A 43 23.68 -14.97 1.20
N ALA A 44 24.24 -14.78 2.40
CA ALA A 44 24.11 -15.75 3.49
C ALA A 44 22.65 -15.90 3.93
N ALA A 45 21.92 -14.78 4.07
CA ALA A 45 20.49 -14.78 4.40
C ALA A 45 19.66 -15.58 3.38
N LEU A 46 19.90 -15.42 2.07
CA LEU A 46 19.23 -16.22 1.02
C LEU A 46 19.53 -17.71 1.13
N SER A 47 20.78 -18.04 1.47
CA SER A 47 21.23 -19.43 1.54
C SER A 47 20.51 -20.20 2.65
N LEU A 48 20.23 -19.54 3.78
CA LEU A 48 19.41 -20.09 4.87
C LEU A 48 17.99 -20.46 4.41
N LEU A 49 17.44 -19.69 3.47
CA LEU A 49 16.09 -19.89 2.97
C LEU A 49 16.02 -20.84 1.77
N ALA A 50 17.14 -21.16 1.10
CA ALA A 50 17.15 -21.87 -0.19
C ALA A 50 16.56 -23.30 -0.13
N GLY A 51 16.68 -23.98 1.01
CA GLY A 51 16.22 -25.37 1.19
C GLY A 51 14.71 -25.55 1.36
N TYR A 52 13.95 -24.49 1.70
CA TYR A 52 12.53 -24.60 2.00
C TYR A 52 11.67 -24.74 0.73
N ASP A 53 10.81 -25.76 0.67
CA ASP A 53 9.82 -25.91 -0.40
C ASP A 53 8.54 -25.14 -0.08
N ARG A 54 8.12 -24.26 -0.98
CA ARG A 54 6.90 -23.46 -0.82
C ARG A 54 5.63 -24.32 -0.83
N ASN A 55 5.62 -25.42 -1.57
CA ASN A 55 4.40 -26.22 -1.77
C ASN A 55 3.96 -26.97 -0.50
N GLY A 56 4.88 -27.18 0.45
CA GLY A 56 4.58 -27.80 1.75
C GLY A 56 4.16 -26.81 2.84
N LEU A 57 4.06 -25.51 2.52
CA LEU A 57 3.77 -24.45 3.50
C LEU A 57 2.32 -23.98 3.42
N GLY A 58 1.77 -23.57 4.57
CA GLY A 58 0.50 -22.85 4.61
C GLY A 58 0.57 -21.47 3.93
N PRO A 59 -0.56 -20.85 3.56
CA PRO A 59 -0.57 -19.63 2.75
C PRO A 59 0.21 -18.44 3.33
N SER A 60 0.20 -18.23 4.65
CA SER A 60 0.99 -17.18 5.29
C SER A 60 2.49 -17.48 5.17
N ALA A 61 2.93 -18.67 5.57
CA ALA A 61 4.33 -19.09 5.46
C ALA A 61 4.87 -19.06 4.02
N GLN A 62 4.03 -19.35 3.02
CA GLN A 62 4.38 -19.16 1.60
C GLN A 62 4.69 -17.69 1.28
N LEU A 63 3.88 -16.74 1.77
CA LEU A 63 4.15 -15.32 1.59
C LEU A 63 5.43 -14.90 2.29
N ASP A 64 5.72 -15.39 3.51
CA ASP A 64 6.99 -15.08 4.18
C ASP A 64 8.18 -15.52 3.35
N LEU A 65 8.19 -16.79 2.94
CA LEU A 65 9.30 -17.37 2.20
C LEU A 65 9.49 -16.69 0.84
N ASP A 66 8.41 -16.53 0.07
CA ASP A 66 8.46 -15.93 -1.26
C ASP A 66 8.88 -14.44 -1.18
N THR A 67 8.38 -13.70 -0.18
CA THR A 67 8.69 -12.27 0.00
C THR A 67 10.13 -12.08 0.43
N ALA A 68 10.60 -12.84 1.44
CA ALA A 68 11.96 -12.76 1.94
C ALA A 68 12.97 -13.13 0.85
N ARG A 69 12.75 -14.23 0.10
CA ARG A 69 13.61 -14.62 -1.03
C ARG A 69 13.67 -13.55 -2.11
N ALA A 70 12.51 -13.02 -2.52
CA ALA A 70 12.46 -11.99 -3.57
C ALA A 70 13.17 -10.70 -3.11
N GLY A 71 12.92 -10.26 -1.88
CA GLY A 71 13.53 -9.07 -1.30
C GLY A 71 15.04 -9.18 -1.12
N LEU A 72 15.51 -10.28 -0.52
CA LEU A 72 16.93 -10.52 -0.30
C LEU A 72 17.69 -10.70 -1.62
N ALA A 73 17.07 -11.26 -2.66
CA ALA A 73 17.68 -11.34 -4.00
C ALA A 73 17.93 -9.95 -4.60
N ILE A 74 17.01 -9.01 -4.40
CA ILE A 74 17.17 -7.62 -4.82
C ILE A 74 18.26 -6.93 -3.98
N ASP A 75 18.27 -7.15 -2.66
CA ASP A 75 19.30 -6.61 -1.77
C ASP A 75 20.70 -7.10 -2.17
N LEU A 76 20.84 -8.38 -2.49
CA LEU A 76 22.10 -8.95 -3.01
C LEU A 76 22.52 -8.32 -4.33
N GLU A 77 21.58 -8.06 -5.24
CA GLU A 77 21.86 -7.37 -6.49
C GLU A 77 22.31 -5.92 -6.27
N ILE A 78 21.67 -5.20 -5.34
CA ILE A 78 22.05 -3.83 -4.98
C ILE A 78 23.47 -3.79 -4.41
N VAL A 79 23.79 -4.68 -3.45
CA VAL A 79 25.13 -4.78 -2.85
C VAL A 79 26.17 -5.08 -3.92
N ARG A 80 25.93 -6.08 -4.78
CA ARG A 80 26.88 -6.49 -5.83
C ARG A 80 27.15 -5.42 -6.87
N ARG A 81 26.12 -4.68 -7.29
CA ARG A 81 26.23 -3.73 -8.41
C ARG A 81 26.61 -2.31 -7.99
N PHE A 82 26.28 -1.91 -6.75
CA PHE A 82 26.40 -0.52 -6.33
C PHE A 82 27.19 -0.35 -5.02
N ALA A 83 27.54 -1.43 -4.32
CA ALA A 83 28.26 -1.39 -3.04
C ALA A 83 27.63 -0.43 -2.02
N VAL A 84 26.30 -0.46 -1.91
CA VAL A 84 25.51 0.34 -0.97
C VAL A 84 24.64 -0.57 -0.11
N ASP A 85 24.38 -0.15 1.12
CA ASP A 85 23.36 -0.78 1.95
C ASP A 85 21.97 -0.54 1.30
N PRO A 86 21.22 -1.59 0.94
CA PRO A 86 19.88 -1.48 0.36
C PRO A 86 18.85 -0.77 1.26
N ARG A 87 19.13 -0.65 2.57
CA ARG A 87 18.28 0.03 3.55
C ARG A 87 18.69 1.48 3.80
N ALA A 88 19.84 1.93 3.28
CA ALA A 88 20.29 3.29 3.48
C ALA A 88 19.33 4.31 2.84
N LYS A 89 19.10 5.41 3.54
CA LYS A 89 18.43 6.58 2.97
C LYS A 89 19.36 7.32 2.02
N GLY A 90 18.77 8.05 1.07
CA GLY A 90 19.48 8.90 0.14
C GLY A 90 19.22 8.56 -1.33
N PRO A 91 19.73 9.40 -2.25
CA PRO A 91 19.44 9.26 -3.66
C PRO A 91 20.11 8.01 -4.26
N PRO A 92 19.47 7.36 -5.25
CA PRO A 92 20.06 6.23 -5.95
C PRO A 92 21.25 6.69 -6.81
N ARG A 93 22.27 5.83 -6.88
CA ARG A 93 23.48 6.03 -7.72
C ARG A 93 23.17 6.16 -9.22
N THR A 94 22.16 5.44 -9.70
CA THR A 94 21.77 5.38 -11.12
C THR A 94 20.28 5.06 -11.26
N PRO A 95 19.66 5.27 -12.43
CA PRO A 95 18.29 4.81 -12.70
C PRO A 95 18.10 3.29 -12.54
N ALA A 96 19.16 2.50 -12.80
CA ALA A 96 19.13 1.05 -12.58
C ALA A 96 19.05 0.71 -11.08
N HIS A 97 19.80 1.43 -10.23
CA HIS A 97 19.68 1.30 -8.78
C HIS A 97 18.28 1.71 -8.31
N ALA A 98 17.76 2.83 -8.81
CA ALA A 98 16.41 3.29 -8.49
C ALA A 98 15.34 2.24 -8.84
N THR A 99 15.46 1.58 -9.99
CA THR A 99 14.54 0.50 -10.41
C THR A 99 14.57 -0.68 -9.44
N LEU A 100 15.74 -1.05 -8.90
CA LEU A 100 15.83 -2.10 -7.88
C LEU A 100 15.17 -1.68 -6.56
N LEU A 101 15.33 -0.42 -6.14
CA LEU A 101 14.65 0.10 -4.95
C LEU A 101 13.11 0.08 -5.11
N LEU A 102 12.60 0.35 -6.32
CA LEU A 102 11.17 0.20 -6.63
C LEU A 102 10.74 -1.26 -6.51
N ARG A 103 11.47 -2.19 -7.14
CA ARG A 103 11.18 -3.63 -7.06
C ARG A 103 11.25 -4.17 -5.64
N ARG A 104 12.16 -3.63 -4.82
CA ARG A 104 12.31 -3.98 -3.40
C ARG A 104 11.03 -3.67 -2.62
N LYS A 105 10.39 -2.53 -2.90
CA LYS A 105 9.20 -2.03 -2.18
C LYS A 105 7.87 -2.53 -2.74
N LEU A 106 7.82 -2.84 -4.04
CA LEU A 106 6.58 -3.13 -4.76
C LEU A 106 6.47 -4.59 -5.21
N GLY A 107 7.41 -5.07 -6.02
CA GLY A 107 7.28 -6.30 -6.81
C GLY A 107 8.24 -6.33 -7.99
N ASN A 108 8.59 -7.51 -8.50
CA ASN A 108 9.55 -7.66 -9.61
C ASN A 108 8.96 -7.41 -11.00
N ASP A 109 7.63 -7.36 -11.11
CA ASP A 109 6.86 -7.21 -12.35
C ASP A 109 6.72 -5.75 -12.82
N VAL A 110 7.23 -4.79 -12.06
CA VAL A 110 7.16 -3.37 -12.42
C VAL A 110 8.12 -3.00 -13.55
N ASP A 111 7.57 -2.37 -14.59
CA ASP A 111 8.29 -1.57 -15.57
C ASP A 111 8.08 -0.07 -15.26
N PRO A 112 9.14 0.68 -14.86
CA PRO A 112 9.01 2.09 -14.53
C PRO A 112 8.43 2.98 -15.64
N ARG A 113 8.69 2.67 -16.92
CA ARG A 113 8.15 3.46 -18.04
C ARG A 113 6.66 3.23 -18.20
N ALA A 114 6.23 1.97 -18.17
CA ALA A 114 4.81 1.62 -18.19
C ALA A 114 4.08 2.20 -16.96
N ALA A 115 4.71 2.14 -15.79
CA ALA A 115 4.21 2.72 -14.55
C ALA A 115 3.98 4.24 -14.66
N ALA A 116 4.96 5.00 -15.16
CA ALA A 116 4.80 6.44 -15.37
C ALA A 116 3.68 6.78 -16.36
N THR A 117 3.57 6.01 -17.45
CA THR A 117 2.50 6.17 -18.46
C THR A 117 1.12 5.91 -17.84
N ARG A 118 1.00 4.84 -17.05
CA ARG A 118 -0.25 4.49 -16.35
C ARG A 118 -0.65 5.56 -15.33
N LEU A 119 0.29 6.06 -14.53
CA LEU A 119 0.06 7.11 -13.55
C LEU A 119 -0.41 8.42 -14.20
N GLU A 120 0.19 8.81 -15.33
CA GLU A 120 -0.24 10.00 -16.08
C GLU A 120 -1.66 9.85 -16.63
N ALA A 121 -2.03 8.66 -17.12
CA ALA A 121 -3.39 8.38 -17.54
C ALA A 121 -4.39 8.48 -16.38
N GLU A 122 -4.05 7.95 -15.20
CA GLU A 122 -4.87 8.05 -13.99
C GLU A 122 -4.98 9.50 -13.48
N ARG A 123 -3.89 10.27 -13.54
CA ARG A 123 -3.89 11.71 -13.22
C ARG A 123 -4.90 12.45 -14.08
N ARG A 124 -4.88 12.23 -15.40
CA ARG A 124 -5.81 12.86 -16.34
C ARG A 124 -7.26 12.46 -16.08
N ARG A 125 -7.53 11.19 -15.78
CA ARG A 125 -8.88 10.72 -15.42
C ARG A 125 -9.40 11.39 -14.14
N CYS A 126 -8.57 11.47 -13.10
CA CYS A 126 -8.94 12.13 -11.85
C CYS A 126 -9.18 13.64 -12.06
N ALA A 127 -8.29 14.31 -12.80
CA ALA A 127 -8.42 15.72 -13.13
C ALA A 127 -9.70 16.02 -13.93
N ALA A 128 -10.01 15.21 -14.95
CA ALA A 128 -11.24 15.39 -15.74
C ALA A 128 -12.51 15.21 -14.90
N ARG A 129 -12.52 14.25 -13.96
CA ARG A 129 -13.64 14.08 -13.02
C ARG A 129 -13.77 15.28 -12.08
N ALA A 130 -12.65 15.77 -11.54
CA ALA A 130 -12.64 16.94 -10.67
C ALA A 130 -13.12 18.19 -11.44
N ASP A 131 -12.66 18.40 -12.66
CA ASP A 131 -13.06 19.53 -13.51
C ASP A 131 -14.57 19.55 -13.79
N ALA A 132 -15.18 18.38 -14.01
CA ALA A 132 -16.64 18.29 -14.16
C ALA A 132 -17.39 18.68 -12.88
N LEU A 133 -16.89 18.29 -11.71
CA LEU A 133 -17.47 18.67 -10.42
C LEU A 133 -17.28 20.17 -10.14
N PHE A 134 -16.10 20.73 -10.43
CA PHE A 134 -15.84 22.16 -10.33
C PHE A 134 -16.78 22.97 -11.22
N ALA A 135 -17.02 22.53 -12.46
CA ALA A 135 -17.97 23.17 -13.36
C ALA A 135 -19.39 23.15 -12.78
N ARG A 136 -19.83 22.01 -12.23
CA ARG A 136 -21.14 21.89 -11.55
C ARG A 136 -21.27 22.81 -10.34
N LEU A 137 -20.18 23.05 -9.62
CA LEU A 137 -20.15 23.89 -8.42
C LEU A 137 -19.83 25.37 -8.69
N GLY A 138 -19.53 25.73 -9.94
CA GLY A 138 -19.13 27.10 -10.31
C GLY A 138 -17.76 27.53 -9.77
N ILE A 139 -16.84 26.59 -9.51
CA ILE A 139 -15.49 26.89 -9.00
C ILE A 139 -14.53 27.13 -10.17
N ALA A 140 -14.14 28.38 -10.36
CA ALA A 140 -13.26 28.80 -11.46
C ALA A 140 -11.77 28.65 -11.13
N GLY A 141 -10.93 28.58 -12.16
CA GLY A 141 -9.47 28.50 -12.06
C GLY A 141 -8.83 28.06 -13.38
N ALA A 142 -7.57 28.44 -13.59
CA ALA A 142 -6.84 28.16 -14.84
C ALA A 142 -6.38 26.69 -14.94
N THR A 143 -6.09 26.06 -13.81
CA THR A 143 -5.70 24.64 -13.71
C THR A 143 -6.58 23.93 -12.68
N THR A 144 -6.61 22.59 -12.72
CA THR A 144 -7.26 21.78 -11.67
C THR A 144 -6.70 22.14 -10.29
N GLY A 145 -5.37 22.32 -10.17
CA GLY A 145 -4.75 22.76 -8.93
C GLY A 145 -5.20 24.15 -8.48
N ALA A 146 -5.35 25.12 -9.38
CA ALA A 146 -5.86 26.45 -9.04
C ALA A 146 -7.29 26.40 -8.49
N ARG A 147 -8.14 25.52 -9.03
CA ARG A 147 -9.52 25.31 -8.54
C ARG A 147 -9.53 24.66 -7.16
N PHE A 148 -8.69 23.65 -6.94
CA PHE A 148 -8.50 23.08 -5.60
C PHE A 148 -7.98 24.11 -4.61
N SER A 149 -6.99 24.92 -4.98
CA SER A 149 -6.48 26.01 -4.15
C SER A 149 -7.53 27.08 -3.83
N ALA A 150 -8.46 27.36 -4.74
CA ALA A 150 -9.60 28.24 -4.46
C ALA A 150 -10.55 27.60 -3.43
N LEU A 151 -10.90 26.33 -3.61
CA LEU A 151 -11.74 25.59 -2.66
C LEU A 151 -11.06 25.41 -1.28
N TRP A 152 -9.74 25.19 -1.26
CA TRP A 152 -8.94 25.05 -0.04
C TRP A 152 -9.00 26.31 0.84
N ARG A 153 -9.03 27.49 0.21
CA ARG A 153 -9.07 28.79 0.89
C ARG A 153 -10.48 29.30 1.16
N ASP A 154 -11.51 28.57 0.75
CA ASP A 154 -12.90 28.96 0.97
C ASP A 154 -13.23 28.90 2.47
N PRO A 155 -13.61 30.02 3.12
CA PRO A 155 -13.94 30.04 4.55
C PRO A 155 -15.07 29.08 4.93
N ARG A 156 -15.94 28.70 3.98
CA ARG A 156 -17.01 27.72 4.19
C ARG A 156 -16.47 26.29 4.42
N GLN A 157 -15.20 26.05 4.08
CA GLN A 157 -14.53 24.77 4.30
C GLN A 157 -13.71 24.75 5.60
N ALA A 158 -13.67 25.84 6.36
CA ALA A 158 -12.89 25.90 7.60
C ALA A 158 -13.67 25.30 8.78
N TYR A 159 -12.97 24.56 9.64
CA TYR A 159 -13.48 24.19 10.96
C TYR A 159 -13.19 25.29 11.97
N ALA A 160 -14.15 25.57 12.84
CA ALA A 160 -13.98 26.54 13.92
C ALA A 160 -13.03 26.05 15.02
N THR A 161 -13.06 24.74 15.32
CA THR A 161 -12.26 24.11 16.38
C THR A 161 -11.80 22.71 15.98
N PRO A 162 -10.73 22.18 16.60
CA PRO A 162 -10.34 20.78 16.42
C PRO A 162 -11.46 19.80 16.82
N ASP A 163 -12.25 20.12 17.84
CA ASP A 163 -13.38 19.28 18.27
C ASP A 163 -14.48 19.21 17.21
N ALA A 164 -14.74 20.31 16.49
CA ALA A 164 -15.69 20.31 15.37
C ALA A 164 -15.21 19.43 14.21
N ALA A 165 -13.91 19.48 13.87
CA ALA A 165 -13.31 18.61 12.87
C ALA A 165 -13.37 17.13 13.30
N LEU A 166 -13.06 16.84 14.57
CA LEU A 166 -13.10 15.50 15.13
C LEU A 166 -14.53 14.92 15.16
N ALA A 167 -15.52 15.75 15.51
CA ALA A 167 -16.93 15.36 15.47
C ALA A 167 -17.37 15.00 14.03
N ASP A 168 -16.95 15.79 13.05
CA ASP A 168 -17.27 15.51 11.64
C ASP A 168 -16.57 14.25 11.11
N MET A 169 -15.32 14.00 11.52
CA MET A 169 -14.63 12.74 11.24
C MET A 169 -15.38 11.54 11.82
N ASN A 170 -15.86 11.63 13.07
CA ASN A 170 -16.63 10.56 13.70
C ASN A 170 -18.03 10.37 13.08
N ARG A 171 -18.65 11.45 12.57
CA ARG A 171 -19.89 11.36 11.76
C ARG A 171 -19.66 10.57 10.48
N TRP A 172 -18.61 10.91 9.71
CA TRP A 172 -18.22 10.16 8.51
C TRP A 172 -17.86 8.70 8.84
N LEU A 173 -17.17 8.47 9.95
CA LEU A 173 -16.82 7.13 10.40
C LEU A 173 -18.06 6.27 10.67
N ALA A 174 -19.10 6.84 11.30
CA ALA A 174 -20.35 6.13 11.54
C ALA A 174 -21.04 5.72 10.23
N GLU A 175 -21.07 6.61 9.24
CA GLU A 175 -21.60 6.28 7.90
C GLU A 175 -20.79 5.18 7.21
N LEU A 176 -19.46 5.32 7.18
CA LEU A 176 -18.57 4.37 6.51
C LEU A 176 -18.59 3.00 7.22
N ARG A 177 -18.64 2.97 8.55
CA ARG A 177 -18.72 1.74 9.35
C ARG A 177 -19.91 0.86 8.93
N ALA A 178 -21.07 1.46 8.69
CA ALA A 178 -22.27 0.75 8.23
C ALA A 178 -22.11 0.15 6.83
N ARG A 179 -21.23 0.73 6.01
CA ARG A 179 -21.00 0.31 4.62
C ARG A 179 -19.85 -0.69 4.45
N VAL A 180 -19.01 -0.91 5.48
CA VAL A 180 -17.87 -1.83 5.40
C VAL A 180 -18.26 -3.19 4.82
N PRO A 181 -19.33 -3.88 5.26
CA PRO A 181 -19.70 -5.18 4.69
C PRO A 181 -19.99 -5.15 3.19
N ALA A 182 -20.54 -4.04 2.68
CA ALA A 182 -20.84 -3.88 1.26
C ALA A 182 -19.59 -3.51 0.43
N VAL A 183 -18.62 -2.82 1.04
CA VAL A 183 -17.40 -2.36 0.35
C VAL A 183 -16.32 -3.44 0.31
N VAL A 184 -16.10 -4.16 1.42
CA VAL A 184 -14.98 -5.12 1.56
C VAL A 184 -15.40 -6.54 1.95
N GLY A 185 -16.66 -6.76 2.31
CA GLY A 185 -17.13 -8.03 2.88
C GLY A 185 -17.14 -8.05 4.41
N ALA A 186 -17.58 -9.18 4.97
CA ALA A 186 -17.70 -9.34 6.42
C ALA A 186 -16.32 -9.47 7.07
N VAL A 187 -16.05 -8.63 8.07
CA VAL A 187 -14.82 -8.67 8.86
C VAL A 187 -15.16 -8.95 10.33
N PRO A 188 -14.20 -9.43 11.15
CA PRO A 188 -14.43 -9.59 12.58
C PRO A 188 -14.94 -8.29 13.21
N ARG A 189 -15.96 -8.38 14.07
CA ARG A 189 -16.65 -7.20 14.63
C ARG A 189 -15.70 -6.26 15.38
N TRP A 190 -14.67 -6.81 16.01
CA TRP A 190 -13.68 -6.03 16.75
C TRP A 190 -12.86 -5.11 15.83
N CYS A 191 -12.65 -5.46 14.54
CA CYS A 191 -12.00 -4.57 13.57
C CYS A 191 -12.80 -3.29 13.30
N LEU A 192 -14.10 -3.27 13.59
CA LEU A 192 -14.97 -2.10 13.41
C LEU A 192 -15.03 -1.20 14.64
N ASN A 193 -14.47 -1.65 15.77
CA ASN A 193 -14.48 -0.95 17.04
C ASN A 193 -13.36 0.09 17.11
N VAL A 194 -13.51 1.17 16.34
CA VAL A 194 -12.54 2.27 16.26
C VAL A 194 -13.23 3.63 16.32
N ALA A 195 -12.53 4.64 16.79
CA ALA A 195 -12.96 6.04 16.80
C ALA A 195 -11.85 6.98 16.27
N ALA A 196 -12.22 8.18 15.86
CA ALA A 196 -11.27 9.28 15.81
C ALA A 196 -11.21 9.91 17.21
N ASP A 197 -10.04 9.89 17.84
CA ASP A 197 -9.85 10.25 19.24
C ASP A 197 -9.17 11.63 19.38
N PRO A 198 -9.49 12.40 20.43
CA PRO A 198 -8.76 13.61 20.72
C PRO A 198 -7.35 13.26 21.26
N PRO A 199 -6.33 14.08 20.98
CA PRO A 199 -5.01 13.87 21.55
C PRO A 199 -5.02 14.08 23.07
N THR A 200 -4.30 13.22 23.78
CA THR A 200 -4.10 13.32 25.24
C THR A 200 -3.26 14.55 25.62
N ALA A 201 -3.19 14.87 26.91
CA ALA A 201 -2.30 15.93 27.39
C ALA A 201 -0.82 15.62 27.06
N SER A 202 -0.43 14.34 27.16
CA SER A 202 0.92 13.88 26.81
C SER A 202 1.21 14.02 25.32
N ASP A 203 0.26 13.66 24.45
CA ASP A 203 0.38 13.84 23.00
C ASP A 203 0.65 15.29 22.64
N ARG A 204 -0.10 16.22 23.26
CA ARG A 204 0.07 17.67 23.02
C ARG A 204 1.43 18.17 23.50
N ALA A 205 1.87 17.72 24.67
CA ALA A 205 3.18 18.09 25.21
C ALA A 205 4.34 17.58 24.32
N ALA A 206 4.18 16.42 23.69
CA ALA A 206 5.20 15.80 22.83
C ALA A 206 5.05 16.15 21.34
N ALA A 207 4.04 16.94 20.95
CA ALA A 207 3.62 17.15 19.56
C ALA A 207 3.43 15.82 18.78
N HIS A 208 2.89 14.79 19.45
CA HIS A 208 2.69 13.46 18.89
C HIS A 208 1.26 13.29 18.36
N TYR A 209 1.11 13.26 17.04
CA TYR A 209 -0.18 13.14 16.35
C TYR A 209 -0.06 12.25 15.12
N GLY A 210 -1.18 11.93 14.47
CA GLY A 210 -1.22 11.12 13.26
C GLY A 210 -0.92 9.65 13.51
N TYR A 211 -1.16 9.17 14.73
CA TYR A 211 -0.90 7.78 15.13
C TYR A 211 -2.20 7.00 15.33
N ARG A 212 -2.08 5.67 15.26
CA ARG A 212 -3.18 4.72 15.35
C ARG A 212 -2.94 3.74 16.49
N THR A 213 -4.01 3.40 17.20
CA THR A 213 -4.09 2.26 18.10
C THR A 213 -4.95 1.21 17.42
N LEU A 214 -4.40 0.02 17.16
CA LEU A 214 -5.16 -1.04 16.49
C LEU A 214 -6.21 -1.63 17.44
N PRO A 215 -7.45 -1.86 16.99
CA PRO A 215 -8.42 -2.61 17.78
C PRO A 215 -7.95 -4.06 17.97
N THR A 216 -8.34 -4.65 19.09
CA THR A 216 -8.19 -6.08 19.39
C THR A 216 -9.54 -6.66 19.82
N PRO A 217 -9.67 -7.99 19.97
CA PRO A 217 -10.91 -8.58 20.50
C PRO A 217 -11.37 -8.01 21.85
N THR A 218 -10.45 -7.45 22.65
CA THR A 218 -10.72 -6.95 24.02
C THR A 218 -10.55 -5.45 24.18
N GLN A 219 -10.05 -4.73 23.17
CA GLN A 219 -9.74 -3.30 23.27
C GLN A 219 -10.20 -2.54 22.00
N PRO A 220 -10.87 -1.38 22.14
CA PRO A 220 -11.14 -0.51 21.00
C PRO A 220 -9.85 0.06 20.41
N GLY A 221 -9.85 0.28 19.11
CA GLY A 221 -8.81 1.04 18.42
C GLY A 221 -9.18 2.51 18.27
N GLY A 222 -8.26 3.27 17.70
CA GLY A 222 -8.36 4.73 17.65
C GLY A 222 -7.40 5.36 16.66
N TYR A 223 -7.78 6.49 16.07
CA TYR A 223 -6.89 7.36 15.31
C TYR A 223 -6.86 8.75 15.93
N VAL A 224 -5.67 9.23 16.29
CA VAL A 224 -5.48 10.59 16.79
C VAL A 224 -4.99 11.46 15.64
N PRO A 225 -5.87 12.24 14.97
CA PRO A 225 -5.48 13.06 13.83
C PRO A 225 -4.63 14.26 14.25
N ASP A 226 -3.74 14.70 13.35
CA ASP A 226 -3.12 16.02 13.47
C ASP A 226 -4.09 17.09 12.97
N LEU A 227 -4.66 17.82 13.93
CA LEU A 227 -5.58 18.95 13.74
C LEU A 227 -4.99 20.26 14.27
N GLN A 228 -3.66 20.36 14.44
CA GLN A 228 -3.03 21.56 14.98
C GLN A 228 -3.22 22.79 14.08
N ARG A 229 -3.25 22.58 12.77
CA ARG A 229 -3.43 23.63 11.76
C ARG A 229 -4.70 23.37 10.95
N LEU A 230 -5.84 23.85 11.44
CA LEU A 230 -7.15 23.63 10.81
C LEU A 230 -7.28 24.21 9.39
N ALA A 231 -6.55 25.29 9.08
CA ALA A 231 -6.51 25.85 7.73
C ALA A 231 -5.94 24.85 6.69
N ASP A 232 -5.20 23.84 7.15
CA ASP A 232 -4.65 22.79 6.28
C ASP A 232 -5.49 21.49 6.35
N ARG A 233 -6.69 21.57 6.95
CA ARG A 233 -7.66 20.48 7.11
C ARG A 233 -9.06 20.93 6.64
N PRO A 234 -9.23 21.40 5.40
CA PRO A 234 -10.53 21.87 4.93
C PRO A 234 -11.54 20.72 4.88
N ALA A 235 -12.79 21.02 5.23
CA ALA A 235 -13.84 20.05 5.50
C ALA A 235 -14.09 19.06 4.36
N PHE A 236 -14.05 19.52 3.10
CA PHE A 236 -14.25 18.67 1.94
C PHE A 236 -13.24 17.50 1.85
N THR A 237 -12.07 17.59 2.48
CA THR A 237 -11.01 16.56 2.41
C THR A 237 -11.12 15.45 3.46
N LEU A 238 -11.73 15.74 4.62
CA LEU A 238 -11.80 14.79 5.74
C LEU A 238 -12.53 13.47 5.44
N PRO A 239 -13.63 13.42 4.65
CA PRO A 239 -14.27 12.14 4.33
C PRO A 239 -13.32 11.09 3.76
N SER A 240 -12.38 11.49 2.90
CA SER A 240 -11.38 10.57 2.32
C SER A 240 -10.33 10.15 3.35
N VAL A 241 -9.93 11.07 4.25
CA VAL A 241 -9.01 10.76 5.37
C VAL A 241 -9.64 9.73 6.30
N VAL A 242 -10.93 9.85 6.62
CA VAL A 242 -11.63 8.87 7.46
C VAL A 242 -11.65 7.50 6.77
N ALA A 243 -11.94 7.45 5.46
CA ALA A 243 -11.89 6.20 4.72
C ALA A 243 -10.48 5.57 4.68
N HIS A 244 -9.44 6.39 4.58
CA HIS A 244 -8.04 5.97 4.52
C HIS A 244 -7.53 5.46 5.88
N GLU A 245 -7.66 6.29 6.90
CA GLU A 245 -7.05 6.12 8.23
C GLU A 245 -7.82 5.19 9.14
N LEU A 246 -9.15 5.19 9.00
CA LEU A 246 -10.07 4.42 9.81
C LEU A 246 -10.71 3.33 8.95
N LEU A 247 -12.02 3.42 8.70
CA LEU A 247 -12.79 2.38 8.02
C LEU A 247 -13.23 2.85 6.63
N PRO A 248 -13.10 2.02 5.58
CA PRO A 248 -12.60 0.63 5.56
C PRO A 248 -11.08 0.48 5.35
N GLY A 249 -10.30 1.55 5.46
CA GLY A 249 -8.87 1.54 5.13
C GLY A 249 -8.00 0.82 6.17
N HIS A 250 -7.09 1.57 6.80
CA HIS A 250 -6.08 1.00 7.69
C HIS A 250 -6.66 0.23 8.87
N MET A 251 -7.78 0.66 9.47
CA MET A 251 -8.37 -0.04 10.62
C MET A 251 -9.11 -1.33 10.28
N VAL A 252 -9.30 -1.64 8.99
CA VAL A 252 -9.66 -3.01 8.57
C VAL A 252 -8.40 -3.83 8.31
N GLN A 253 -7.44 -3.27 7.58
CA GLN A 253 -6.29 -4.03 7.10
C GLN A 253 -5.27 -4.35 8.19
N MET A 254 -4.81 -3.35 8.94
CA MET A 254 -3.71 -3.53 9.89
C MET A 254 -4.04 -4.49 11.04
N PRO A 255 -5.27 -4.49 11.61
CA PRO A 255 -5.57 -5.42 12.70
C PRO A 255 -5.70 -6.86 12.22
N LEU A 256 -6.23 -7.08 11.02
CA LEU A 256 -6.26 -8.40 10.38
C LEU A 256 -4.84 -8.89 10.06
N GLU A 257 -3.98 -8.00 9.58
CA GLU A 257 -2.57 -8.32 9.38
C GLU A 257 -1.86 -8.68 10.69
N ALA A 258 -2.08 -7.93 11.77
CA ALA A 258 -1.51 -8.23 13.07
C ALA A 258 -1.96 -9.61 13.58
N ALA A 259 -3.23 -9.96 13.38
CA ALA A 259 -3.76 -11.28 13.72
C ALA A 259 -3.18 -12.41 12.85
N ALA A 260 -2.78 -12.11 11.61
CA ALA A 260 -2.15 -13.07 10.70
C ALA A 260 -0.66 -13.35 11.00
N ASP A 261 -0.04 -12.56 11.90
CA ASP A 261 1.34 -12.68 12.35
C ASP A 261 2.38 -12.93 11.22
N PRO A 262 2.44 -12.05 10.19
CA PRO A 262 3.47 -12.15 9.16
C PRO A 262 4.86 -11.96 9.78
N HIS A 263 5.86 -12.66 9.25
CA HIS A 263 7.24 -12.48 9.71
C HIS A 263 7.73 -11.03 9.44
N PRO A 264 8.51 -10.40 10.34
CA PRO A 264 9.02 -9.04 10.14
C PRO A 264 9.72 -8.78 8.79
N LEU A 265 10.52 -9.75 8.30
CA LEU A 265 11.12 -9.63 6.96
C LEU A 265 10.09 -9.45 5.83
N ARG A 266 8.87 -10.00 5.97
CA ARG A 266 7.81 -9.76 5.00
C ARG A 266 7.42 -8.29 4.98
N LEU A 267 7.39 -7.65 6.15
CA LEU A 267 7.03 -6.24 6.29
C LEU A 267 8.05 -5.33 5.60
N ASP A 268 9.33 -5.68 5.68
CA ASP A 268 10.45 -4.91 5.08
C ASP A 268 10.44 -4.90 3.54
N TYR A 269 9.87 -5.93 2.91
CA TYR A 269 9.87 -6.15 1.45
C TYR A 269 8.48 -6.08 0.79
N ALA A 270 7.45 -5.76 1.57
CA ALA A 270 6.12 -5.40 1.08
C ALA A 270 5.61 -4.05 1.66
N PRO A 271 6.45 -3.00 1.80
CA PRO A 271 6.07 -1.77 2.49
C PRO A 271 4.95 -1.00 1.78
N GLY A 272 4.84 -1.10 0.45
CA GLY A 272 3.81 -0.37 -0.31
C GLY A 272 2.38 -0.89 -0.13
N PHE A 273 2.20 -2.09 0.45
CA PHE A 273 0.90 -2.75 0.52
C PHE A 273 -0.12 -1.98 1.38
N ALA A 274 0.25 -1.57 2.59
CA ALA A 274 -0.68 -1.00 3.55
C ALA A 274 -1.26 0.34 3.03
N GLU A 275 -0.39 1.20 2.51
CA GLU A 275 -0.78 2.43 1.82
C GLU A 275 -1.59 2.11 0.55
N GLY A 276 -1.11 1.16 -0.27
CA GLY A 276 -1.82 0.73 -1.47
C GLY A 276 -3.26 0.29 -1.21
N TRP A 277 -3.50 -0.45 -0.12
CA TRP A 277 -4.83 -0.85 0.33
C TRP A 277 -5.70 0.36 0.65
N ALA A 278 -5.22 1.28 1.50
CA ALA A 278 -5.99 2.43 1.93
C ALA A 278 -6.36 3.35 0.74
N ILE A 279 -5.40 3.59 -0.16
CA ILE A 279 -5.60 4.36 -1.41
C ILE A 279 -6.64 3.70 -2.32
N TYR A 280 -6.57 2.38 -2.47
CA TYR A 280 -7.55 1.61 -3.22
C TYR A 280 -8.95 1.72 -2.58
N ILE A 281 -9.04 1.61 -1.26
CA ILE A 281 -10.32 1.67 -0.55
C ILE A 281 -11.01 3.02 -0.70
N GLU A 282 -10.28 4.12 -0.73
CA GLU A 282 -10.88 5.44 -0.99
C GLU A 282 -11.58 5.49 -2.35
N ARG A 283 -10.98 4.89 -3.39
CA ARG A 283 -11.64 4.73 -4.69
C ARG A 283 -12.91 3.87 -4.56
N ARG A 284 -12.86 2.79 -3.79
CA ARG A 284 -14.00 1.88 -3.59
C ARG A 284 -15.15 2.53 -2.83
N VAL A 285 -14.86 3.37 -1.85
CA VAL A 285 -15.85 4.20 -1.15
C VAL A 285 -16.55 5.13 -2.12
N ALA A 286 -15.80 5.80 -3.00
CA ALA A 286 -16.37 6.66 -4.04
C ALA A 286 -17.23 5.85 -5.04
N ASP A 287 -16.71 4.71 -5.55
CA ASP A 287 -17.44 3.83 -6.48
C ASP A 287 -18.72 3.23 -5.87
N ALA A 288 -18.76 3.04 -4.55
CA ALA A 288 -19.93 2.58 -3.81
C ALA A 288 -21.00 3.68 -3.60
N GLY A 289 -20.77 4.89 -4.13
CA GLY A 289 -21.74 5.98 -4.12
C GLY A 289 -21.81 6.75 -2.79
N VAL A 290 -20.82 6.62 -1.90
CA VAL A 290 -20.81 7.34 -0.62
C VAL A 290 -20.86 8.85 -0.81
N TYR A 291 -20.21 9.36 -1.86
CA TYR A 291 -20.18 10.79 -2.17
C TYR A 291 -21.23 11.21 -3.22
N ALA A 292 -22.17 10.34 -3.58
CA ALA A 292 -23.08 10.59 -4.71
C ALA A 292 -23.90 11.89 -4.56
N THR A 293 -24.27 12.23 -3.32
CA THR A 293 -25.02 13.44 -2.98
C THR A 293 -24.15 14.57 -2.44
N ASP A 294 -22.84 14.36 -2.31
CA ASP A 294 -21.88 15.34 -1.78
C ASP A 294 -20.71 15.55 -2.77
N PRO A 295 -20.87 16.44 -3.76
CA PRO A 295 -19.79 16.77 -4.70
C PRO A 295 -18.50 17.27 -4.06
N LEU A 296 -18.58 17.91 -2.89
CA LEU A 296 -17.41 18.44 -2.20
C LEU A 296 -16.59 17.31 -1.60
N ALA A 297 -17.25 16.34 -0.95
CA ALA A 297 -16.58 15.13 -0.46
C ALA A 297 -15.93 14.33 -1.61
N GLU A 298 -16.59 14.23 -2.78
CA GLU A 298 -15.98 13.59 -3.95
C GLU A 298 -14.74 14.36 -4.45
N LEU A 299 -14.78 15.70 -4.47
CA LEU A 299 -13.61 16.53 -4.76
C LEU A 299 -12.47 16.29 -3.76
N GLY A 300 -12.77 16.09 -2.47
CA GLY A 300 -11.78 15.77 -1.45
C GLY A 300 -11.07 14.45 -1.71
N TYR A 301 -11.84 13.41 -2.05
CA TYR A 301 -11.28 12.14 -2.51
C TYR A 301 -10.37 12.31 -3.73
N LEU A 302 -10.82 13.06 -4.74
CA LEU A 302 -10.04 13.29 -5.97
C LEU A 302 -8.76 14.09 -5.69
N HIS A 303 -8.80 15.05 -4.77
CA HIS A 303 -7.61 15.78 -4.31
C HIS A 303 -6.57 14.83 -3.73
N TRP A 304 -6.98 13.99 -2.77
CA TRP A 304 -6.08 13.00 -2.14
C TRP A 304 -5.51 12.00 -3.15
N ARG A 305 -6.33 11.55 -4.10
CA ARG A 305 -5.87 10.67 -5.18
C ARG A 305 -4.87 11.37 -6.11
N LEU A 306 -5.13 12.62 -6.50
CA LEU A 306 -4.19 13.43 -7.28
C LEU A 306 -2.89 13.69 -6.52
N PHE A 307 -2.95 13.87 -5.20
CA PHE A 307 -1.78 13.98 -4.34
C PHE A 307 -0.89 12.73 -4.40
N ARG A 308 -1.46 11.53 -4.25
CA ARG A 308 -0.69 10.27 -4.35
C ARG A 308 -0.13 10.03 -5.74
N ILE A 309 -0.93 10.28 -6.78
CA ILE A 309 -0.48 10.14 -8.17
C ILE A 309 0.64 11.14 -8.49
N GLY A 310 0.49 12.39 -8.08
CA GLY A 310 1.48 13.45 -8.29
C GLY A 310 2.81 13.11 -7.64
N ARG A 311 2.78 12.67 -6.38
CA ARG A 311 3.97 12.22 -5.62
C ARG A 311 4.65 11.03 -6.28
N ALA A 312 3.88 10.04 -6.73
CA ALA A 312 4.42 8.90 -7.46
C ALA A 312 5.09 9.31 -8.79
N LEU A 313 4.48 10.23 -9.55
CA LEU A 313 5.05 10.74 -10.80
C LEU A 313 6.36 11.51 -10.57
N VAL A 314 6.41 12.39 -9.58
CA VAL A 314 7.64 13.14 -9.28
C VAL A 314 8.72 12.25 -8.67
N ASP A 315 8.37 11.27 -7.83
CA ASP A 315 9.32 10.29 -7.28
C ASP A 315 9.99 9.47 -8.39
N LEU A 316 9.21 8.98 -9.37
CA LEU A 316 9.75 8.35 -10.58
C LEU A 316 10.64 9.31 -11.38
N ALA A 317 10.17 10.52 -11.65
CA ALA A 317 10.88 11.47 -12.51
C ALA A 317 12.19 11.99 -11.89
N ILE A 318 12.20 12.25 -10.57
CA ILE A 318 13.40 12.70 -9.84
C ILE A 318 14.49 11.63 -9.92
N HIS A 319 14.16 10.39 -9.59
CA HIS A 319 15.16 9.33 -9.42
C HIS A 319 15.54 8.60 -10.71
N LEU A 320 14.68 8.60 -11.74
CA LEU A 320 14.97 7.97 -13.03
C LEU A 320 15.48 8.95 -14.08
N HIS A 321 15.10 10.23 -13.97
CA HIS A 321 15.34 11.24 -15.01
C HIS A 321 15.96 12.54 -14.49
N GLY A 322 16.25 12.65 -13.19
CA GLY A 322 16.90 13.83 -12.61
C GLY A 322 16.02 15.09 -12.66
N LEU A 323 14.69 14.94 -12.57
CA LEU A 323 13.77 16.08 -12.59
C LEU A 323 14.15 17.10 -11.48
N PRO A 324 14.39 18.39 -11.82
CA PRO A 324 14.69 19.40 -10.82
C PRO A 324 13.55 19.59 -9.81
N LEU A 325 13.87 19.76 -8.52
CA LEU A 325 12.85 19.89 -7.46
C LEU A 325 11.90 21.07 -7.68
N ALA A 326 12.40 22.18 -8.23
CA ALA A 326 11.56 23.34 -8.57
C ALA A 326 10.50 22.98 -9.63
N GLU A 327 10.88 22.16 -10.63
CA GLU A 327 9.94 21.69 -11.65
C GLU A 327 8.96 20.66 -11.07
N ALA A 328 9.44 19.73 -10.23
CA ALA A 328 8.58 18.80 -9.50
C ALA A 328 7.52 19.54 -8.67
N ARG A 329 7.93 20.57 -7.94
CA ARG A 329 7.04 21.45 -7.15
C ARG A 329 6.00 22.14 -8.04
N ALA A 330 6.41 22.72 -9.16
CA ALA A 330 5.50 23.39 -10.09
C ALA A 330 4.44 22.43 -10.64
N ARG A 331 4.82 21.19 -10.97
CA ARG A 331 3.89 20.14 -11.41
C ARG A 331 2.88 19.78 -10.31
N LEU A 332 3.34 19.57 -9.08
CA LEU A 332 2.44 19.29 -7.95
C LEU A 332 1.42 20.41 -7.75
N VAL A 333 1.87 21.67 -7.69
CA VAL A 333 0.98 22.84 -7.58
C VAL A 333 -0.06 22.86 -8.71
N ALA A 334 0.36 22.63 -9.96
CA ALA A 334 -0.55 22.64 -11.10
C ALA A 334 -1.59 21.49 -11.06
N TRP A 335 -1.21 20.32 -10.54
CA TRP A 335 -2.06 19.12 -10.54
C TRP A 335 -3.02 19.04 -9.34
N GLN A 336 -2.61 19.51 -8.16
CA GLN A 336 -3.39 19.34 -6.92
C GLN A 336 -3.70 20.65 -6.19
N GLY A 337 -2.99 21.74 -6.46
CA GLY A 337 -3.12 22.98 -5.70
C GLY A 337 -2.30 22.94 -4.42
N GLU A 338 -2.94 23.14 -3.26
CA GLU A 338 -2.27 23.16 -1.96
C GLU A 338 -1.75 21.77 -1.54
N PRO A 339 -0.67 21.71 -0.75
CA PRO A 339 -0.22 20.46 -0.13
C PRO A 339 -1.26 20.00 0.91
N ALA A 340 -1.71 18.74 0.81
CA ALA A 340 -2.46 18.13 1.89
C ALA A 340 -1.53 17.97 3.11
N TYR A 341 -1.93 18.45 4.29
CA TYR A 341 -0.98 18.64 5.37
C TYR A 341 -0.46 17.32 5.96
N PHE A 342 0.80 17.06 5.64
CA PHE A 342 1.78 16.22 6.34
C PHE A 342 3.16 16.89 6.29
N ALA A 343 3.42 17.64 5.21
CA ALA A 343 4.56 18.53 5.04
C ALA A 343 4.27 19.52 3.89
N PRO A 344 4.82 20.75 3.90
CA PRO A 344 4.88 21.58 2.69
C PRO A 344 5.55 20.84 1.53
N PHE A 345 5.26 21.21 0.27
CA PHE A 345 5.84 20.53 -0.90
C PHE A 345 7.36 20.41 -0.84
N ASP A 346 8.06 21.46 -0.39
CA ASP A 346 9.52 21.46 -0.35
C ASP A 346 10.05 20.43 0.66
N ALA A 347 9.37 20.26 1.80
CA ALA A 347 9.71 19.26 2.79
C ALA A 347 9.34 17.83 2.32
N ASP A 348 8.22 17.65 1.62
CA ASP A 348 7.86 16.36 1.04
C ASP A 348 8.81 15.96 -0.09
N LEU A 349 9.21 16.90 -0.95
CA LEU A 349 10.21 16.70 -2.01
C LEU A 349 11.59 16.38 -1.44
N ALA A 350 12.01 17.07 -0.36
CA ALA A 350 13.24 16.74 0.36
C ALA A 350 13.20 15.31 0.92
N ARG A 351 12.04 14.87 1.42
CA ARG A 351 11.87 13.48 1.86
C ARG A 351 11.88 12.49 0.70
N ILE A 352 11.24 12.81 -0.43
CA ILE A 352 11.26 11.97 -1.64
C ILE A 352 12.72 11.71 -2.07
N MET A 353 13.58 12.72 -2.06
CA MET A 353 15.02 12.57 -2.34
C MET A 353 15.73 11.59 -1.40
N GLN A 354 15.28 11.47 -0.16
CA GLN A 354 15.88 10.59 0.86
C GLN A 354 15.25 9.19 0.88
N GLU A 355 14.06 9.03 0.33
CA GLU A 355 13.25 7.80 0.39
C GLU A 355 12.83 7.34 -1.02
N PRO A 356 13.80 7.07 -1.91
CA PRO A 356 13.54 6.83 -3.33
C PRO A 356 12.54 5.71 -3.57
N MET A 357 11.65 5.93 -4.54
CA MET A 357 10.63 5.00 -5.01
C MET A 357 9.54 4.67 -3.99
N THR A 358 9.54 5.28 -2.81
CA THR A 358 8.55 4.96 -1.78
C THR A 358 7.16 5.43 -2.19
N ARG A 359 7.03 6.68 -2.65
CA ARG A 359 5.74 7.24 -3.08
C ARG A 359 5.23 6.59 -4.36
N ALA A 360 6.16 6.28 -5.27
CA ALA A 360 5.87 5.48 -6.45
C ALA A 360 5.31 4.11 -6.07
N SER A 361 5.95 3.41 -5.11
CA SER A 361 5.51 2.09 -4.67
C SER A 361 4.12 2.09 -4.06
N GLU A 362 3.78 3.07 -3.22
CA GLU A 362 2.47 3.19 -2.55
C GLU A 362 1.32 3.30 -3.58
N MET A 363 1.42 4.26 -4.51
CA MET A 363 0.37 4.46 -5.52
C MET A 363 0.33 3.32 -6.54
N LEU A 364 1.48 2.78 -6.96
CA LEU A 364 1.52 1.65 -7.89
C LEU A 364 0.95 0.38 -7.27
N PHE A 365 1.10 0.20 -5.95
CA PHE A 365 0.47 -0.92 -5.25
C PHE A 365 -1.05 -0.77 -5.27
N ALA A 366 -1.59 0.44 -5.05
CA ALA A 366 -3.01 0.70 -5.20
C ALA A 366 -3.51 0.34 -6.61
N LEU A 367 -2.78 0.72 -7.65
CA LEU A 367 -3.13 0.38 -9.04
C LEU A 367 -3.06 -1.13 -9.30
N ALA A 368 -2.10 -1.85 -8.72
CA ALA A 368 -2.05 -3.31 -8.80
C ALA A 368 -3.27 -3.96 -8.13
N ILE A 369 -3.72 -3.41 -6.99
CA ILE A 369 -4.95 -3.86 -6.33
C ILE A 369 -6.17 -3.57 -7.21
N GLU A 370 -6.25 -2.39 -7.83
CA GLU A 370 -7.32 -2.02 -8.76
C GLU A 370 -7.37 -2.93 -9.99
N ASP A 371 -6.21 -3.27 -10.57
CA ASP A 371 -6.11 -4.19 -11.71
C ASP A 371 -6.59 -5.59 -11.32
N GLY A 372 -6.23 -6.07 -10.13
CA GLY A 372 -6.72 -7.34 -9.59
C GLY A 372 -8.18 -7.27 -9.10
N ALA A 373 -8.77 -6.09 -8.93
CA ALA A 373 -10.20 -5.92 -8.65
C ALA A 373 -11.03 -5.75 -9.93
N ARG A 374 -10.38 -5.45 -11.06
CA ARG A 374 -11.04 -5.19 -12.35
C ARG A 374 -11.96 -6.36 -12.71
N ASP A 375 -13.14 -6.00 -13.22
CA ASP A 375 -14.21 -6.90 -13.66
C ASP A 375 -14.76 -7.84 -12.58
N ARG A 376 -14.43 -7.61 -11.30
CA ARG A 376 -15.00 -8.35 -10.17
C ARG A 376 -16.11 -7.54 -9.50
N SER A 377 -17.20 -8.20 -9.15
CA SER A 377 -18.31 -7.63 -8.39
C SER A 377 -18.89 -8.66 -7.42
N GLY A 378 -19.71 -8.20 -6.47
CA GLY A 378 -20.37 -9.04 -5.47
C GLY A 378 -19.41 -10.01 -4.78
N ALA A 379 -19.77 -11.29 -4.72
CA ALA A 379 -18.97 -12.32 -4.05
C ALA A 379 -17.56 -12.51 -4.63
N ALA A 380 -17.36 -12.25 -5.93
CA ALA A 380 -16.03 -12.36 -6.54
C ALA A 380 -15.08 -11.25 -6.07
N LEU A 381 -15.61 -10.04 -5.90
CA LEU A 381 -14.84 -8.92 -5.36
C LEU A 381 -14.53 -9.13 -3.87
N VAL A 382 -15.51 -9.57 -3.09
CA VAL A 382 -15.33 -9.89 -1.67
C VAL A 382 -14.23 -10.95 -1.49
N ARG A 383 -14.25 -12.05 -2.25
CA ARG A 383 -13.18 -13.06 -2.20
C ARG A 383 -11.80 -12.48 -2.52
N TYR A 384 -11.74 -11.52 -3.44
CA TYR A 384 -10.49 -10.84 -3.77
C TYR A 384 -9.99 -9.93 -2.64
N HIS A 385 -10.88 -9.22 -1.95
CA HIS A 385 -10.52 -8.45 -0.75
C HIS A 385 -10.03 -9.35 0.38
N HIS A 386 -10.70 -10.46 0.64
CA HIS A 386 -10.25 -11.42 1.67
C HIS A 386 -8.90 -12.05 1.32
N LEU A 387 -8.64 -12.35 0.05
CA LEU A 387 -7.33 -12.79 -0.41
C LEU A 387 -6.20 -11.79 -0.06
N LEU A 388 -6.50 -10.48 -0.07
CA LEU A 388 -5.57 -9.43 0.33
C LEU A 388 -5.42 -9.29 1.85
N LEU A 389 -6.47 -9.58 2.62
CA LEU A 389 -6.53 -9.30 4.06
C LEU A 389 -6.12 -10.49 4.94
N ASP A 390 -6.56 -11.70 4.60
CA ASP A 390 -6.57 -12.86 5.52
C ASP A 390 -5.15 -13.35 5.91
N HIS A 391 -4.13 -13.00 5.13
CA HIS A 391 -2.75 -13.43 5.35
C HIS A 391 -1.78 -12.27 5.50
N GLY A 392 -2.29 -11.04 5.68
CA GLY A 392 -1.49 -9.83 5.76
C GLY A 392 -0.86 -9.42 4.43
N ARG A 393 -0.01 -8.39 4.49
CA ARG A 393 0.59 -7.79 3.30
C ARG A 393 1.42 -8.77 2.47
N MET A 394 1.49 -8.46 1.19
CA MET A 394 2.25 -9.18 0.17
C MET A 394 2.83 -8.22 -0.86
N ARG A 395 3.70 -8.73 -1.73
CA ARG A 395 4.22 -8.01 -2.90
C ARG A 395 3.20 -8.01 -4.04
N SER A 396 3.30 -7.05 -4.95
CA SER A 396 2.42 -6.95 -6.12
C SER A 396 2.54 -8.15 -7.07
N ASP A 397 3.75 -8.67 -7.26
CA ASP A 397 3.99 -9.89 -8.04
C ASP A 397 3.33 -11.14 -7.43
N GLN A 398 3.18 -11.21 -6.10
CA GLN A 398 2.46 -12.27 -5.39
C GLN A 398 0.95 -12.10 -5.51
N LEU A 399 0.47 -10.86 -5.37
CA LEU A 399 -0.93 -10.51 -5.61
C LEU A 399 -1.36 -10.96 -7.01
N ALA A 400 -0.57 -10.63 -8.03
CA ALA A 400 -0.86 -10.99 -9.42
C ALA A 400 -0.94 -12.52 -9.66
N ARG A 401 -0.18 -13.33 -8.91
CA ARG A 401 -0.27 -14.81 -8.97
C ARG A 401 -1.53 -15.32 -8.28
N ARG A 402 -1.75 -14.87 -7.04
CA ARG A 402 -2.89 -15.29 -6.22
C ARG A 402 -4.23 -14.89 -6.83
N ALA A 403 -4.33 -13.69 -7.40
CA ALA A 403 -5.55 -13.21 -8.06
C ALA A 403 -5.95 -14.04 -9.30
N ARG A 404 -5.01 -14.81 -9.88
CA ARG A 404 -5.24 -15.75 -11.00
C ARG A 404 -5.53 -17.18 -10.55
N GLY A 405 -5.56 -17.45 -9.24
CA GLY A 405 -5.74 -18.79 -8.67
C GLY A 405 -4.55 -19.74 -8.93
N ARG A 406 -3.32 -19.20 -9.03
CA ARG A 406 -2.10 -19.95 -9.30
C ARG A 406 -1.10 -19.91 -8.15
#